data_AF-A0A976PIL1-F1
#
_entry.id   AF-A0A976PIL1-F1
#
_cell.length_a   1.000
_cell.length_b   1.000
_cell.length_c   1.000
_cell.angle_alpha   90.00
_cell.angle_beta   90.00
_cell.angle_gamma   90.00
#
_symmetry.space_group_name_H-M   'P 1'
#
loop_
_entity.id
_entity.type
_entity.pdbx_description
1 polymer ?
#
loop_
_entity_poly.entity_id
_entity_poly.type
_entity_poly.pdbx_seq_one_letter_code
_entity_poly.pdbx_strand_id
1 'polypeptide(L)' 'MRSEEEYSEEDLERIRGVVNSGIHSVERKPFRFRLLFLWWIVVAALGGAAWIFASSVGAV' A
#
# COMPACT_ATOMS: atom_id res chain seq x y z
N MET A 1 19.94 -14.05 -10.64
CA MET A 1 18.71 -14.87 -10.81
C MET A 1 19.05 -15.97 -11.79
N ARG A 2 18.67 -17.21 -11.48
CA ARG A 2 18.91 -18.39 -12.33
C ARG A 2 18.04 -18.32 -13.59
N SER A 3 18.49 -18.82 -14.73
CA SER A 3 17.71 -18.80 -15.98
C SER A 3 16.63 -19.90 -15.98
N GLU A 4 15.52 -19.68 -16.69
CA GLU A 4 14.42 -20.67 -16.79
C GLU A 4 14.89 -22.01 -17.40
N GLU A 5 15.87 -21.99 -18.30
CA GLU A 5 16.47 -23.18 -18.90
C GLU A 5 17.20 -24.10 -17.90
N GLU A 6 17.52 -23.61 -16.70
CA GLU A 6 18.23 -24.37 -15.68
C GLU A 6 17.28 -25.19 -14.76
N TYR A 7 15.96 -25.06 -14.95
CA TYR A 7 14.95 -25.79 -14.18
C TYR A 7 14.46 -27.02 -14.95
N SER A 8 14.27 -28.13 -14.22
CA SER A 8 13.57 -29.29 -14.78
C SER A 8 12.09 -28.95 -15.05
N GLU A 9 11.42 -29.68 -15.94
CA GLU A 9 9.99 -29.46 -16.19
C GLU A 9 9.14 -29.62 -14.91
N GLU A 10 9.48 -30.57 -14.04
CA GLU A 10 8.82 -30.78 -12.74
C GLU A 10 8.99 -29.55 -11.83
N ASP A 11 10.21 -28.97 -11.80
CA ASP A 11 10.46 -27.76 -11.02
C ASP A 11 9.66 -26.59 -11.55
N LEU A 12 9.55 -26.45 -12.88
CA LEU A 12 8.76 -25.39 -13.51
C LEU A 12 7.27 -25.55 -13.18
N GLU A 13 6.73 -26.77 -13.18
CA GLU A 13 5.35 -27.03 -12.78
C GLU A 13 5.11 -26.68 -11.31
N ARG A 14 6.03 -27.07 -10.42
CA ARG A 14 5.94 -26.72 -8.99
C ARG A 14 6.01 -25.21 -8.77
N ILE A 15 6.91 -24.52 -9.47
CA ILE A 15 7.03 -23.05 -9.41
C ILE A 15 5.73 -22.40 -9.88
N ARG A 16 5.20 -22.81 -11.03
CA ARG A 16 3.94 -22.29 -11.57
C ARG A 16 2.77 -22.52 -10.62
N GLY A 17 2.72 -23.68 -9.98
CA GLY A 17 1.72 -24.01 -8.96
C GLY A 17 1.81 -23.05 -7.77
N VAL A 18 3.01 -22.83 -7.23
CA VAL A 18 3.20 -21.92 -6.08
C VAL A 18 2.92 -20.46 -6.45
N VAL A 19 3.49 -19.97 -7.55
CA VAL A 19 3.37 -18.56 -7.97
C VAL A 19 1.93 -18.16 -8.30
N ASN A 20 1.13 -19.08 -8.84
CA ASN A 20 -0.25 -18.79 -9.22
C ASN A 20 -1.29 -19.24 -8.18
N SER A 21 -0.88 -19.75 -7.01
CA SER A 21 -1.80 -20.23 -5.98
C SER A 21 -2.01 -19.25 -4.82
N GLY A 22 -3.13 -19.44 -4.12
CA GLY A 22 -3.39 -18.88 -2.78
C GLY A 22 -3.32 -17.35 -2.70
N ILE A 23 -2.29 -16.82 -2.03
CA ILE A 23 -2.13 -15.38 -1.76
C ILE A 23 -1.81 -14.60 -3.04
N HIS A 24 -1.23 -15.26 -4.05
CA HIS A 24 -0.83 -14.65 -5.30
C HIS A 24 -1.89 -14.74 -6.41
N SER A 25 -2.98 -15.51 -6.18
CA SER A 25 -4.09 -15.61 -7.14
C SER A 25 -5.05 -14.41 -7.07
N VAL A 26 -4.87 -13.51 -6.11
CA VAL A 26 -5.65 -12.28 -5.99
C VAL A 26 -5.05 -11.20 -6.88
N GLU A 27 -5.88 -10.61 -7.73
CA GLU A 27 -5.48 -9.47 -8.57
C GLU A 27 -4.98 -8.32 -7.70
N ARG A 28 -3.71 -7.95 -7.88
CA ARG A 28 -3.07 -6.87 -7.12
C ARG A 28 -3.65 -5.54 -7.57
N LYS A 29 -4.58 -4.99 -6.79
CA LYS A 29 -5.11 -3.65 -7.04
C LYS A 29 -4.00 -2.61 -6.82
N PRO A 30 -3.87 -1.60 -7.69
CA PRO A 30 -2.91 -0.53 -7.50
C PRO A 30 -3.24 0.24 -6.22
N PHE A 31 -2.22 0.88 -5.64
CA PHE A 31 -2.39 1.70 -4.44
C PHE A 31 -3.43 2.79 -4.69
N ARG A 32 -4.42 2.87 -3.79
CA ARG A 32 -5.51 3.85 -3.90
C ARG A 32 -5.05 5.16 -3.26
N PHE A 33 -4.47 6.08 -4.06
CA PHE A 33 -4.07 7.42 -3.61
C PHE A 33 -5.17 8.21 -2.89
N ARG A 34 -6.44 7.88 -3.14
CA ARG A 34 -7.60 8.43 -2.40
C ARG A 34 -7.49 8.23 -0.88
N LEU A 35 -6.96 7.11 -0.42
CA LEU A 35 -6.77 6.84 1.01
C LEU A 35 -5.72 7.75 1.64
N LEU A 36 -4.62 8.01 0.91
CA LEU A 36 -3.60 8.96 1.33
C LEU A 36 -4.17 10.37 1.43
N PHE A 37 -4.96 10.80 0.43
CA PHE A 37 -5.59 12.11 0.43
C PHE A 37 -6.61 12.28 1.58
N LEU A 38 -7.41 11.26 1.87
CA LEU A 38 -8.30 11.24 3.02
C LEU A 38 -7.55 11.46 4.34
N TRP A 39 -6.37 10.87 4.48
CA TRP A 39 -5.54 11.06 5.66
C TRP A 39 -5.08 12.50 5.82
N TRP A 40 -4.70 13.16 4.72
CA TRP A 40 -4.35 14.59 4.73
C TRP A 40 -5.50 15.51 5.11
N ILE A 41 -6.75 15.16 4.76
CA ILE A 41 -7.93 15.91 5.21
C ILE A 41 -8.02 15.89 6.74
N VAL A 42 -7.82 14.72 7.37
CA VAL A 42 -7.83 14.59 8.83
C VAL A 42 -6.74 15.45 9.47
N VAL A 43 -5.52 15.41 8.92
CA VAL A 43 -4.39 16.23 9.39
C VAL A 43 -4.70 17.72 9.28
N ALA A 44 -5.21 18.16 8.14
CA ALA A 44 -5.56 19.57 7.92
C ALA A 44 -6.68 20.02 8.87
N ALA A 45 -7.68 19.18 9.11
CA ALA A 45 -8.76 19.49 10.05
C ALA A 45 -8.25 19.62 11.49
N LEU A 46 -7.43 18.69 11.96
CA LEU A 46 -6.84 18.74 13.29
C LEU A 46 -5.87 19.93 13.44
N GLY A 47 -5.05 20.19 12.43
CA GLY A 47 -4.14 21.33 12.42
C GLY A 47 -4.88 22.66 12.43
N GLY A 48 -5.94 22.79 11.61
CA GLY A 48 -6.79 23.97 11.59
C GLY A 48 -7.51 24.20 12.93
N ALA A 49 -8.07 23.14 13.52
CA ALA A 49 -8.69 23.23 14.84
C ALA A 49 -7.69 23.67 15.92
N ALA A 50 -6.50 23.06 15.95
CA ALA A 50 -5.45 23.43 16.89
C ALA A 50 -5.02 24.90 16.73
N TRP A 51 -4.89 25.37 15.48
CA TRP A 51 -4.54 26.76 15.20
C TRP A 51 -5.61 27.74 15.69
N ILE A 52 -6.90 27.45 15.45
CA ILE A 52 -8.01 28.28 15.95
C ILE A 52 -7.97 28.41 17.48
N PHE A 53 -7.76 27.30 18.19
CA PHE A 53 -7.63 27.34 19.66
C PHE A 53 -6.39 28.12 20.10
N ALA A 54 -5.25 27.93 19.44
CA ALA A 54 -4.03 28.66 19.75
C ALA A 54 -4.21 30.18 19.59
N SER A 55 -4.85 30.61 18.49
CA SER A 55 -5.16 32.03 18.27
C SER A 55 -6.17 32.60 19.26
N SER A 56 -7.13 31.79 19.73
CA SER A 56 -8.10 32.25 20.74
C SER A 56 -7.48 32.56 22.11
N VAL A 57 -6.33 31.97 22.42
CA VAL A 57 -5.59 32.15 23.67
C VAL A 57 -4.37 33.08 23.48
N GLY A 58 -4.14 33.59 22.27
CA GLY A 58 -3.01 34.46 21.94
C GLY A 58 -1.65 33.74 21.95
N ALA A 59 -1.66 32.40 21.82
CA ALA A 59 -0.43 31.60 21.69
C ALA A 59 0.18 31.69 20.27
N VAL A 60 -0.62 32.12 19.30
CA VAL A 60 -0.25 32.44 17.91
C VAL A 60 -0.98 33.71 17.50
#